data_AF-A0A9X1YQX1-F1
#
_entry.id   AF-A0A9X1YQX1-F1
#
_cell.length_a   1.000
_cell.length_b   1.000
_cell.length_c   1.000
_cell.angle_alpha   90.00
_cell.angle_beta   90.00
_cell.angle_gamma   90.00
#
_symmetry.space_group_name_H-M   'P 1'
#
loop_
_entity.id
_entity.type
_entity.pdbx_description
1 polymer ?
#
loop_
_entity_poly.entity_id
_entity_poly.type
_entity_poly.pdbx_seq_one_letter_code
_entity_poly.pdbx_strand_id
1 'polypeptide(L)'
;MTIDWNTLFAHCERQAPATRDDIERLIEDLSRPVQPSECRSIIDSQSKPWPTQHKLHASWSPIDPTAWPMPGVTLPPRWLEFLAWSNGGLVTNGEMEFCFFGAADIREFLLAYQIPEYMPLAIPLGLDGAGNFALLDVRQPLQGGEYPIVGAAAGNLGFEDARCLAPGFEAFCRRTESIETTLFDT
;
A
#
# COMPACT_ATOMS: atom_id res chain seq x y z
N MET A 1 -0.89 -15.14 21.23
CA MET A 1 -1.66 -16.20 20.54
C MET A 1 -1.20 -16.24 19.09
N THR A 2 -1.01 -17.43 18.53
CA THR A 2 -0.63 -17.63 17.12
C THR A 2 -1.89 -17.56 16.27
N ILE A 3 -1.85 -16.83 15.16
CA ILE A 3 -2.96 -16.77 14.20
C ILE A 3 -2.90 -18.01 13.31
N ASP A 4 -4.05 -18.68 13.11
CA ASP A 4 -4.18 -19.70 12.06
C ASP A 4 -4.71 -19.05 10.79
N TRP A 5 -3.79 -18.70 9.90
CA TRP A 5 -4.11 -18.04 8.63
C TRP A 5 -4.96 -18.91 7.69
N ASN A 6 -4.97 -20.24 7.86
CA ASN A 6 -5.74 -21.14 7.00
C ASN A 6 -7.24 -21.12 7.31
N THR A 7 -7.62 -20.67 8.49
CA THR A 7 -9.03 -20.62 8.95
C THR A 7 -9.53 -19.19 9.17
N LEU A 8 -8.65 -18.19 9.03
CA LEU A 8 -9.01 -16.78 9.22
C LEU A 8 -9.92 -16.25 8.11
N PHE A 9 -9.65 -16.64 6.86
CA PHE A 9 -10.37 -16.17 5.68
C PHE A 9 -11.39 -17.21 5.22
N ALA A 10 -12.51 -16.76 4.65
CA ALA A 10 -13.51 -17.65 4.08
C ALA A 10 -12.99 -18.31 2.80
N HIS A 11 -12.26 -17.55 1.99
CA HIS A 11 -11.51 -18.04 0.83
C HIS A 11 -10.12 -17.42 0.79
N CYS A 12 -9.14 -18.17 0.28
CA CYS A 12 -7.81 -17.64 0.02
C CYS A 12 -7.14 -18.36 -1.15
N GLU A 13 -6.68 -17.58 -2.12
CA GLU A 13 -5.74 -17.99 -3.17
C GLU A 13 -4.33 -17.61 -2.75
N ARG A 14 -3.68 -18.52 -2.01
CA ARG A 14 -2.32 -18.30 -1.51
C ARG A 14 -1.29 -18.32 -2.62
N GLN A 15 -0.28 -17.50 -2.43
CA GLN A 15 0.99 -17.58 -3.15
C GLN A 15 2.00 -18.38 -2.34
N ALA A 16 3.14 -18.69 -2.96
CA ALA A 16 4.27 -19.28 -2.24
C ALA A 16 4.68 -18.38 -1.06
N PRO A 17 5.05 -18.95 0.11
CA PRO A 17 5.60 -18.20 1.22
C PRO A 17 6.77 -17.30 0.82
N ALA A 18 6.86 -16.12 1.44
CA ALA A 18 8.01 -15.24 1.27
C ALA A 18 9.26 -15.91 1.86
N THR A 19 10.35 -15.88 1.09
CA THR A 19 11.65 -16.32 1.60
C THR A 19 12.27 -15.23 2.48
N ARG A 20 13.33 -15.58 3.19
CA ARG A 20 14.13 -14.59 3.93
C ARG A 20 14.65 -13.48 3.02
N ASP A 21 15.13 -13.84 1.83
CA ASP A 21 15.68 -12.90 0.86
C ASP A 21 14.60 -11.95 0.34
N ASP A 22 13.35 -12.41 0.20
CA ASP A 22 12.22 -11.54 -0.17
C ASP A 22 11.94 -10.49 0.90
N ILE A 23 11.98 -10.87 2.18
CA ILE A 23 11.78 -9.95 3.30
C ILE A 23 12.94 -8.96 3.44
N GLU A 24 14.19 -9.42 3.30
CA GLU A 24 15.37 -8.56 3.34
C GLU A 24 15.32 -7.53 2.19
N ARG A 25 14.96 -7.97 0.98
CA ARG A 25 14.78 -7.08 -0.17
C ARG A 25 13.64 -6.09 0.03
N LEU A 26 12.50 -6.50 0.59
CA LEU A 26 11.40 -5.59 0.92
C LEU A 26 11.84 -4.48 1.88
N ILE A 27 12.58 -4.83 2.94
CA ILE A 27 13.07 -3.85 3.91
C ILE A 27 14.05 -2.87 3.24
N GLU A 28 14.95 -3.38 2.41
CA GLU A 28 15.88 -2.53 1.64
C GLU A 28 15.10 -1.60 0.70
N ASP A 29 14.15 -2.15 -0.05
CA ASP A 29 13.31 -1.42 -0.98
C ASP A 29 12.46 -0.35 -0.30
N LEU A 30 11.98 -0.56 0.92
CA LEU A 30 11.24 0.47 1.66
C LEU A 30 12.13 1.54 2.30
N SER A 31 13.44 1.30 2.39
CA SER A 31 14.40 2.19 3.06
C SER A 31 15.25 2.99 2.09
N ARG A 32 15.55 2.44 0.92
CA ARG A 32 16.44 3.08 -0.06
C ARG A 32 15.75 4.23 -0.79
N PRO A 33 16.46 5.33 -1.07
CA PRO A 33 15.96 6.41 -1.91
C PRO A 33 15.50 5.91 -3.30
N VAL A 34 14.62 6.68 -3.94
CA VAL A 34 14.24 6.46 -5.34
C VAL A 34 15.49 6.54 -6.21
N GLN A 35 15.71 5.50 -7.01
CA GLN A 35 16.92 5.37 -7.82
C GLN A 35 16.78 6.18 -9.12
N PRO A 36 17.90 6.57 -9.76
CA PRO A 36 17.85 7.34 -10.99
C PRO A 36 17.02 6.71 -12.12
N SER A 37 17.00 5.38 -12.24
CA SER A 37 16.16 4.67 -13.20
C SER A 37 14.68 4.76 -12.85
N GLU A 38 14.33 4.60 -11.57
CA GLU A 38 12.94 4.73 -11.10
C GLU A 38 12.44 6.17 -11.25
N CYS A 39 13.27 7.17 -10.92
CA CYS A 39 12.94 8.57 -11.13
C CYS A 39 12.62 8.86 -12.60
N ARG A 40 13.43 8.31 -13.51
CA ARG A 40 13.20 8.47 -14.95
C ARG A 40 11.87 7.86 -15.37
N SER A 41 11.58 6.63 -14.94
CA SER A 41 10.29 5.98 -15.24
C SER A 41 9.10 6.79 -14.74
N ILE A 42 9.17 7.33 -13.52
CA ILE A 42 8.10 8.16 -12.93
C ILE A 42 7.93 9.49 -13.68
N ILE A 43 9.02 10.13 -14.10
CA ILE A 43 8.96 11.38 -14.87
C ILE A 43 8.42 11.13 -16.27
N ASP A 44 8.86 10.06 -16.93
CA ASP A 44 8.45 9.72 -18.30
C ASP A 44 6.98 9.26 -18.38
N SER A 45 6.42 8.71 -17.30
CA SER A 45 5.00 8.35 -17.24
C SER A 45 4.07 9.54 -17.00
N GLN A 46 4.60 10.69 -16.56
CA GLN A 46 3.79 11.87 -16.31
C GLN A 46 3.45 12.59 -17.61
N SER A 47 2.18 12.99 -17.73
CA SER A 47 1.68 13.75 -18.87
C SER A 47 1.07 15.06 -18.41
N LYS A 48 1.18 16.10 -19.24
CA LYS A 48 0.50 17.37 -18.97
C LYS A 48 -1.01 17.13 -18.92
N PRO A 49 -1.68 17.41 -17.80
CA PRO A 49 -3.11 17.09 -17.65
C PRO A 49 -4.00 18.04 -18.46
N TRP A 50 -3.47 19.22 -18.81
CA TRP A 50 -4.23 20.27 -19.47
C TRP A 50 -3.90 20.38 -20.95
N PRO A 51 -4.89 20.65 -21.83
CA PRO A 51 -4.62 21.06 -23.21
C PRO A 51 -3.85 22.39 -23.27
N THR A 52 -3.14 22.64 -24.37
CA THR A 52 -2.28 23.83 -24.56
C THR A 52 -3.00 25.17 -24.38
N GLN A 53 -4.31 25.20 -24.61
CA GLN A 53 -5.15 26.41 -24.51
C GLN A 53 -5.64 26.69 -23.08
N HIS A 54 -5.47 25.73 -22.16
CA HIS A 54 -5.93 25.87 -20.79
C HIS A 54 -4.97 26.76 -19.98
N LYS A 55 -5.50 27.60 -19.10
CA LYS A 55 -4.70 28.57 -18.32
C LYS A 55 -3.63 27.93 -17.44
N LEU A 56 -3.88 26.69 -16.97
CA LEU A 56 -2.96 25.94 -16.12
C LEU A 56 -1.93 25.11 -16.92
N HIS A 57 -1.96 25.13 -18.25
CA HIS A 57 -1.03 24.37 -19.06
C HIS A 57 0.44 24.81 -18.85
N ALA A 58 0.66 26.12 -18.74
CA ALA A 58 2.00 26.69 -18.56
C ALA A 58 2.52 26.56 -17.12
N SER A 59 1.64 26.36 -16.14
CA SER A 59 2.00 26.23 -14.72
C SER A 59 2.27 24.79 -14.29
N TRP A 60 2.07 23.82 -15.18
CA TRP A 60 2.36 22.42 -14.86
C TRP A 60 3.87 22.16 -14.87
N SER A 61 4.35 21.56 -13.80
CA SER A 61 5.68 20.97 -13.68
C SER A 61 5.54 19.49 -13.29
N PRO A 62 6.42 18.61 -13.80
CA PRO A 62 6.45 17.24 -13.33
C PRO A 62 6.83 17.17 -11.85
N ILE A 63 6.33 16.15 -11.17
CA ILE A 63 6.73 15.79 -9.82
C ILE A 63 8.19 15.34 -9.84
N ASP A 64 8.94 15.77 -8.84
CA ASP A 64 10.33 15.37 -8.61
C ASP A 64 10.40 14.31 -7.49
N PRO A 65 10.59 13.02 -7.84
CA PRO A 65 10.61 11.95 -6.86
C PRO A 65 11.92 11.84 -6.07
N THR A 66 12.94 12.65 -6.39
CA THR A 66 14.28 12.49 -5.79
C THR A 66 14.32 12.76 -4.28
N ALA A 67 13.38 13.56 -3.77
CA ALA A 67 13.28 13.94 -2.36
C ALA A 67 12.13 13.23 -1.62
N TRP A 68 11.49 12.23 -2.24
CA TRP A 68 10.37 11.53 -1.62
C TRP A 68 10.75 10.83 -0.32
N PRO A 69 9.94 10.98 0.75
CA PRO A 69 10.20 10.31 2.01
C PRO A 69 9.89 8.82 1.88
N MET A 70 10.94 8.00 1.94
CA MET A 70 10.81 6.55 1.95
C MET A 70 10.47 6.07 3.37
N PRO A 71 9.56 5.09 3.55
CA PRO A 71 9.10 4.66 4.86
C PRO A 71 10.23 4.28 5.84
N GLY A 72 11.16 3.42 5.42
CA GLY A 72 12.34 3.06 6.22
C GLY A 72 12.04 2.59 7.65
N VAL A 73 10.94 1.84 7.85
CA VAL A 73 10.46 1.43 9.18
C VAL A 73 10.62 -0.05 9.46
N THR A 74 10.53 -0.40 10.75
CA THR A 74 10.32 -1.79 11.18
C THR A 74 8.93 -2.26 10.76
N LEU A 75 8.86 -3.39 10.05
CA LEU A 75 7.59 -3.96 9.60
C LEU A 75 6.82 -4.64 10.76
N PRO A 76 5.49 -4.53 10.82
CA PRO A 76 4.68 -5.22 11.83
C PRO A 76 4.91 -6.74 11.83
N PRO A 77 5.13 -7.38 13.00
CA PRO A 77 5.35 -8.82 13.08
C PRO A 77 4.21 -9.63 12.47
N ARG A 78 2.96 -9.19 12.60
CA ARG A 78 1.80 -9.89 12.00
C ARG A 78 1.80 -9.86 10.48
N TRP A 79 2.29 -8.77 9.89
CA TRP A 79 2.45 -8.71 8.44
C TRP A 79 3.58 -9.64 7.97
N LEU A 80 4.69 -9.69 8.71
CA LEU A 80 5.79 -10.62 8.41
C LEU A 80 5.35 -12.10 8.56
N GLU A 81 4.57 -12.42 9.59
CA GLU A 81 3.96 -13.75 9.77
C GLU A 81 3.05 -14.12 8.60
N PHE A 82 2.26 -13.17 8.09
CA PHE A 82 1.43 -13.36 6.92
C PHE A 82 2.25 -13.59 5.66
N LEU A 83 3.27 -12.78 5.39
CA LEU A 83 4.15 -12.96 4.21
C LEU A 83 4.87 -14.32 4.25
N ALA A 84 5.31 -14.76 5.43
CA ALA A 84 5.88 -16.09 5.63
C ALA A 84 4.87 -17.24 5.45
N TRP A 85 3.57 -16.95 5.41
CA TRP A 85 2.52 -17.91 5.07
C TRP A 85 2.09 -17.80 3.60
N SER A 86 1.99 -16.58 3.06
CA SER A 86 1.64 -16.28 1.67
C SER A 86 2.26 -14.95 1.24
N ASN A 87 3.13 -14.97 0.22
CA ASN A 87 3.76 -13.75 -0.30
C ASN A 87 2.80 -13.01 -1.25
N GLY A 88 1.77 -12.39 -0.67
CA GLY A 88 0.64 -11.83 -1.39
C GLY A 88 -0.49 -12.83 -1.58
N GLY A 89 -1.41 -12.54 -2.51
CA GLY A 89 -2.53 -13.42 -2.87
C GLY A 89 -3.90 -12.80 -2.60
N LEU A 90 -4.94 -13.48 -3.09
CA LEU A 90 -6.33 -13.03 -2.97
C LEU A 90 -6.97 -13.65 -1.72
N VAL A 91 -7.71 -12.86 -0.96
CA VAL A 91 -8.56 -13.34 0.13
C VAL A 91 -9.98 -12.83 -0.01
N THR A 92 -10.93 -13.58 0.52
CA THR A 92 -12.26 -13.06 0.80
C THR A 92 -12.73 -13.41 2.21
N ASN A 93 -13.49 -12.51 2.81
CA ASN A 93 -14.15 -12.71 4.09
C ASN A 93 -15.37 -11.80 4.20
N GLY A 94 -16.58 -12.36 4.19
CA GLY A 94 -17.80 -11.55 4.10
C GLY A 94 -17.86 -10.80 2.75
N GLU A 95 -18.01 -9.47 2.82
CA GLU A 95 -17.97 -8.55 1.67
C GLU A 95 -16.56 -8.07 1.32
N MET A 96 -15.56 -8.36 2.17
CA MET A 96 -14.18 -8.03 1.86
C MET A 96 -13.64 -8.99 0.80
N GLU A 97 -13.20 -8.42 -0.32
CA GLU A 97 -12.30 -9.03 -1.31
C GLU A 97 -11.02 -8.19 -1.32
N PHE A 98 -9.86 -8.83 -1.20
CA PHE A 98 -8.60 -8.10 -1.15
C PHE A 98 -7.44 -8.92 -1.73
N CYS A 99 -6.72 -8.30 -2.65
CA CYS A 99 -5.50 -8.83 -3.25
C CYS A 99 -4.29 -8.21 -2.54
N PHE A 100 -3.66 -8.99 -1.66
CA PHE A 100 -2.42 -8.60 -1.00
C PHE A 100 -1.25 -8.62 -1.99
N PHE A 101 -0.42 -7.59 -1.92
CA PHE A 101 0.83 -7.51 -2.65
C PHE A 101 1.89 -8.42 -2.06
N GLY A 102 2.66 -9.07 -2.94
CA GLY A 102 3.88 -9.74 -2.54
C GLY A 102 4.99 -8.74 -2.25
N ALA A 103 6.05 -9.21 -1.60
CA ALA A 103 7.22 -8.42 -1.22
C ALA A 103 7.80 -7.59 -2.39
N ALA A 104 7.84 -8.16 -3.60
CA ALA A 104 8.37 -7.49 -4.79
C ALA A 104 7.42 -6.41 -5.34
N ASP A 105 6.10 -6.63 -5.21
CA ASP A 105 5.09 -5.74 -5.79
C ASP A 105 4.95 -4.44 -4.99
N ILE A 106 5.21 -4.49 -3.67
CA ILE A 106 5.00 -3.34 -2.78
C ILE A 106 5.73 -2.09 -3.28
N ARG A 107 7.01 -2.18 -3.65
CA ARG A 107 7.76 -1.02 -4.17
C ARG A 107 7.27 -0.59 -5.55
N GLU A 108 6.92 -1.54 -6.40
CA GLU A 108 6.37 -1.24 -7.72
C GLU A 108 5.10 -0.40 -7.59
N PHE A 109 4.13 -0.85 -6.80
CA PHE A 109 2.88 -0.12 -6.58
C PHE A 109 3.11 1.19 -5.81
N LEU A 110 4.01 1.21 -4.82
CA LEU A 110 4.38 2.43 -4.09
C LEU A 110 4.82 3.55 -5.04
N LEU A 111 5.66 3.22 -6.02
CA LEU A 111 6.20 4.19 -6.97
C LEU A 111 5.27 4.47 -8.15
N ALA A 112 4.61 3.45 -8.70
CA ALA A 112 3.69 3.59 -9.84
C ALA A 112 2.51 4.51 -9.51
N TYR A 113 1.98 4.41 -8.28
CA TYR A 113 0.91 5.27 -7.78
C TYR A 113 1.43 6.52 -7.08
N GLN A 114 2.75 6.74 -7.07
CA GLN A 114 3.38 7.94 -6.54
C GLN A 114 2.96 8.21 -5.08
N ILE A 115 2.77 7.13 -4.31
CA ILE A 115 2.28 7.18 -2.93
C ILE A 115 3.16 8.09 -2.05
N PRO A 116 4.49 8.13 -2.17
CA PRO A 116 5.31 9.04 -1.36
C PRO A 116 5.03 10.54 -1.60
N GLU A 117 4.46 10.91 -2.76
CA GLU A 117 4.01 12.29 -3.04
C GLU A 117 2.68 12.58 -2.32
N TYR A 118 1.69 11.72 -2.53
CA TYR A 118 0.31 11.99 -2.13
C TYR A 118 -0.03 11.53 -0.71
N MET A 119 0.61 10.46 -0.25
CA MET A 119 0.47 9.89 1.09
C MET A 119 1.85 9.52 1.64
N PRO A 120 2.69 10.53 1.97
CA PRO A 120 4.06 10.30 2.44
C PRO A 120 4.08 9.38 3.67
N LEU A 121 5.02 8.44 3.67
CA LEU A 121 5.17 7.41 4.71
C LEU A 121 3.95 6.46 4.82
N ALA A 122 3.23 6.22 3.73
CA ALA A 122 2.29 5.11 3.62
C ALA A 122 2.92 3.94 2.84
N ILE A 123 2.60 2.70 3.22
CA ILE A 123 3.06 1.48 2.53
C ILE A 123 1.83 0.73 2.00
N PRO A 124 1.69 0.52 0.68
CA PRO A 124 0.54 -0.19 0.13
C PRO A 124 0.61 -1.69 0.47
N LEU A 125 -0.48 -2.23 0.99
CA LEU A 125 -0.61 -3.66 1.29
C LEU A 125 -1.27 -4.45 0.16
N GLY A 126 -2.05 -3.78 -0.70
CA GLY A 126 -2.87 -4.42 -1.71
C GLY A 126 -4.03 -3.56 -2.18
N LEU A 127 -4.89 -4.15 -3.02
CA LEU A 127 -6.09 -3.53 -3.60
C LEU A 127 -7.31 -4.41 -3.39
N ASP A 128 -8.49 -3.80 -3.29
CA ASP A 128 -9.78 -4.49 -3.14
C ASP A 128 -10.46 -4.89 -4.48
N GLY A 129 -9.79 -4.69 -5.62
CA GLY A 129 -10.36 -4.93 -6.95
C GLY A 129 -11.32 -3.83 -7.45
N ALA A 130 -11.82 -2.95 -6.58
CA ALA A 130 -12.61 -1.77 -6.91
C ALA A 130 -11.76 -0.50 -7.08
N GLY A 131 -10.45 -0.61 -6.90
CA GLY A 131 -9.50 0.50 -7.05
C GLY A 131 -9.23 1.25 -5.74
N ASN A 132 -9.45 0.59 -4.59
CA ASN A 132 -9.10 1.15 -3.29
C ASN A 132 -7.92 0.41 -2.68
N PHE A 133 -6.94 1.16 -2.20
CA PHE A 133 -5.81 0.63 -1.45
C PHE A 133 -6.19 0.43 0.02
N ALA A 134 -5.58 -0.59 0.63
CA ALA A 134 -5.26 -0.54 2.05
C ALA A 134 -3.77 -0.24 2.20
N LEU A 135 -3.41 0.73 3.05
CA LEU A 135 -2.05 1.16 3.29
C LEU A 135 -1.73 1.15 4.78
N LEU A 136 -0.53 0.72 5.16
CA LEU A 136 0.01 0.98 6.49
C LEU A 136 0.38 2.46 6.60
N ASP A 137 -0.16 3.15 7.60
CA ASP A 137 0.19 4.52 7.94
C ASP A 137 1.36 4.53 8.94
N VAL A 138 2.57 4.78 8.44
CA VAL A 138 3.80 4.72 9.25
C VAL A 138 4.36 6.10 9.59
N ARG A 139 3.52 7.14 9.50
CA ARG A 139 3.89 8.52 9.91
C ARG A 139 4.19 8.64 11.40
N GLN A 140 3.66 7.74 12.21
CA GLN A 140 3.91 7.67 13.66
C GLN A 140 4.79 6.47 13.99
N PRO A 141 5.54 6.48 15.11
CA PRO A 141 6.29 5.31 15.56
C PRO A 141 5.39 4.10 15.79
N LEU A 142 5.96 2.89 15.62
CA LEU A 142 5.25 1.63 15.82
C LEU A 142 4.68 1.56 17.24
N GLN A 143 3.37 1.33 17.37
CA GLN A 143 2.69 1.25 18.67
C GLN A 143 2.18 -0.17 18.91
N GLY A 144 2.62 -0.78 20.00
CA GLY A 144 2.20 -2.15 20.34
C GLY A 144 2.59 -3.20 19.28
N GLY A 145 3.56 -2.90 18.41
CA GLY A 145 3.99 -3.78 17.33
C GLY A 145 3.22 -3.61 16.01
N GLU A 146 2.28 -2.66 15.92
CA GLU A 146 1.43 -2.46 14.75
C GLU A 146 1.41 -0.99 14.29
N TYR A 147 0.99 -0.80 13.04
CA TYR A 147 0.62 0.50 12.47
C TYR A 147 -0.87 0.47 12.08
N PRO A 148 -1.58 1.61 12.18
CA PRO A 148 -2.92 1.72 11.61
C PRO A 148 -2.89 1.41 10.11
N ILE A 149 -3.96 0.77 9.64
CA ILE A 149 -4.21 0.57 8.21
C ILE A 149 -5.30 1.55 7.79
N VAL A 150 -5.01 2.33 6.77
CA VAL A 150 -5.92 3.30 6.17
C VAL A 150 -6.33 2.87 4.77
N GLY A 151 -7.55 3.21 4.39
CA GLY A 151 -8.08 3.03 3.06
C GLY A 151 -7.99 4.33 2.27
N ALA A 152 -7.65 4.26 0.99
CA ALA A 152 -7.71 5.40 0.08
C ALA A 152 -8.03 4.93 -1.34
N ALA A 153 -8.81 5.73 -2.08
CA ALA A 153 -9.05 5.48 -3.49
C ALA A 153 -7.77 5.70 -4.28
N ALA A 154 -7.41 4.78 -5.17
CA ALA A 154 -6.19 4.87 -5.98
C ALA A 154 -6.16 6.10 -6.90
N GLY A 155 -7.34 6.61 -7.28
CA GLY A 155 -7.50 7.85 -8.06
C GLY A 155 -7.61 9.13 -7.23
N ASN A 156 -7.61 9.04 -5.89
CA ASN A 156 -7.70 10.19 -4.97
C ASN A 156 -6.91 9.90 -3.69
N LEU A 157 -5.60 9.68 -3.85
CA LEU A 157 -4.68 9.46 -2.73
C LEU A 157 -4.52 10.76 -1.93
N GLY A 158 -4.69 10.66 -0.61
CA GLY A 158 -4.57 11.78 0.33
C GLY A 158 -5.06 11.36 1.71
N PHE A 159 -4.40 11.84 2.77
CA PHE A 159 -4.79 11.49 4.14
C PHE A 159 -6.09 12.17 4.60
N GLU A 160 -6.47 13.26 3.95
CA GLU A 160 -7.70 14.03 4.17
C GLU A 160 -8.95 13.21 3.85
N ASP A 161 -8.89 12.42 2.78
CA ASP A 161 -10.00 11.58 2.31
C ASP A 161 -9.82 10.11 2.71
N ALA A 162 -8.65 9.73 3.21
CA ALA A 162 -8.41 8.40 3.74
C ALA A 162 -9.30 8.11 4.96
N ARG A 163 -9.59 6.83 5.18
CA ARG A 163 -10.35 6.34 6.36
C ARG A 163 -9.58 5.26 7.08
N CYS A 164 -9.63 5.26 8.41
CA CYS A 164 -9.04 4.18 9.19
C CYS A 164 -9.83 2.90 8.97
N LEU A 165 -9.16 1.85 8.47
CA LEU A 165 -9.74 0.54 8.28
C LEU A 165 -9.52 -0.35 9.51
N ALA A 166 -8.34 -0.29 10.11
CA ALA A 166 -8.00 -1.10 11.26
C ALA A 166 -6.85 -0.50 12.07
N PRO A 167 -6.74 -0.82 13.37
CA PRO A 167 -5.61 -0.40 14.19
C PRO A 167 -4.32 -1.20 13.93
N GLY A 168 -4.36 -2.26 13.11
CA GLY A 168 -3.22 -3.15 12.85
C GLY A 168 -3.55 -4.24 11.84
N PHE A 169 -2.53 -4.97 11.39
CA PHE A 169 -2.63 -5.94 10.29
C PHE A 169 -3.58 -7.11 10.57
N GLU A 170 -3.50 -7.68 11.77
CA GLU A 170 -4.41 -8.76 12.18
C GLU A 170 -5.88 -8.29 12.20
N ALA A 171 -6.13 -7.09 12.72
CA ALA A 171 -7.48 -6.53 12.78
C ALA A 171 -8.04 -6.27 11.37
N PHE A 172 -7.19 -5.82 10.43
CA PHE A 172 -7.58 -5.67 9.03
C PHE A 172 -7.96 -7.02 8.40
N CYS A 173 -7.15 -8.06 8.60
CA CYS A 173 -7.42 -9.40 8.06
C CYS A 173 -8.72 -10.04 8.58
N ARG A 174 -9.22 -9.58 9.74
CA ARG A 174 -10.49 -10.03 10.34
C ARG A 174 -11.72 -9.27 9.84
N ARG A 175 -11.53 -8.18 9.09
CA ARG A 175 -12.65 -7.38 8.57
C ARG A 175 -13.55 -8.23 7.67
N THR A 176 -14.81 -7.84 7.64
CA THR A 176 -15.82 -8.44 6.76
C THR A 176 -16.46 -7.45 5.82
N GLU A 177 -16.33 -6.16 6.10
CA GLU A 177 -16.85 -5.06 5.28
C GLU A 177 -15.89 -4.72 4.14
N SER A 178 -16.44 -4.40 2.97
CA SER A 178 -15.65 -3.90 1.84
C SER A 178 -14.91 -2.60 2.21
N ILE A 179 -13.79 -2.33 1.53
CA ILE A 179 -13.09 -1.04 1.68
C ILE A 179 -13.95 0.09 1.11
N GLU A 180 -14.59 -0.14 -0.04
CA GLU A 180 -15.48 0.80 -0.73
C GLU A 180 -16.56 1.36 0.20
N THR A 181 -17.30 0.51 0.92
CA THR A 181 -18.32 0.92 1.90
C THR A 181 -17.72 1.83 2.98
N THR A 182 -16.52 1.54 3.47
CA THR A 182 -15.88 2.39 4.48
C THR A 182 -15.45 3.75 3.92
N LEU A 183 -15.13 3.83 2.63
CA LEU A 183 -14.69 5.06 1.98
C LEU A 183 -15.86 5.96 1.56
N PHE A 184 -16.96 5.39 1.08
CA PHE A 184 -18.00 6.16 0.36
C PHE A 184 -19.39 6.11 0.98
N ASP A 185 -19.70 5.14 1.84
CA ASP A 185 -21.01 5.10 2.49
C ASP A 185 -20.98 5.99 3.75
N THR A 186 -21.50 7.21 3.60
CA THR A 186 -21.76 8.16 4.70
C THR A 186 -23.21 8.13 5.15
#